data_AF-A0A934VXE0-F1
#
_entry.id   AF-A0A934VXE0-F1
#
_cell.length_a   1.000
_cell.length_b   1.000
_cell.length_c   1.000
_cell.angle_alpha   90.00
_cell.angle_beta   90.00
_cell.angle_gamma   90.00
#
_symmetry.space_group_name_H-M   'P 1'
#
loop_
_entity.id
_entity.type
_entity.pdbx_description
1 polymer ?
#
loop_
_entity_poly.entity_id
_entity_poly.type
_entity_poly.pdbx_seq_one_letter_code
_entity_poly.pdbx_strand_id
1 'polypeptide(L)'
;MIPSKRQLLLFTAASVLTAAIWTAFQTQQKPVEDSLPMAAKVNSSVPDIGEFLTSLQAANTDAERYRVTRTLEKIPLSQIQATLESIPLKENSGLTQPAKLLLNRWGSEDGEAATEWAWIHLRMKQLWHDAFVEIGPAWAWADPEGLAAWAITTQCFDDSDDSFLSLAKGAELEHPVLERGLISKIAQWLVTDSAELAFKVLIQSGTLPSAPNDIIYKRLNRVEDVKEALLAFDLTKEPSDDHIEDAIKRLLMCWQNIDAESFAQSEYADRFELPPYEFIGSDVIMITPPSTTSSPTPYPQATNWYSNYERWKYSNGPMPDMSNWSAGKMQAWEDLQALLPESSETD
;
A
#
# COMPACT_ATOMS: atom_id res chain seq x y z
N MET A 1 -0.83 -31.37 -10.92
CA MET A 1 0.20 -32.14 -10.20
C MET A 1 -0.14 -32.14 -8.73
N ILE A 2 -0.21 -33.31 -8.08
CA ILE A 2 -0.39 -33.40 -6.62
C ILE A 2 0.95 -33.00 -5.98
N PRO A 3 1.01 -31.98 -5.10
CA PRO A 3 2.25 -31.60 -4.45
C PRO A 3 2.85 -32.80 -3.72
N SER A 4 4.15 -33.01 -3.89
CA SER A 4 4.82 -34.14 -3.26
C SER A 4 4.67 -34.04 -1.74
N LYS A 5 4.52 -35.18 -1.06
CA LYS A 5 4.36 -35.24 0.41
C LYS A 5 5.44 -34.43 1.15
N ARG A 6 6.63 -34.27 0.57
CA ARG A 6 7.74 -33.45 1.09
C ARG A 6 7.46 -31.94 1.02
N GLN A 7 6.86 -31.44 -0.05
CA GLN A 7 6.51 -30.01 -0.18
C GLN A 7 5.39 -29.63 0.78
N LEU A 8 4.39 -30.50 0.94
CA LEU A 8 3.34 -30.30 1.93
C LEU A 8 3.94 -30.27 3.35
N LEU A 9 4.82 -31.22 3.69
CA LEU A 9 5.53 -31.25 4.97
C LEU A 9 6.36 -30.00 5.24
N LEU A 10 7.10 -29.49 4.25
CA LEU A 10 7.91 -28.29 4.40
C LEU A 10 7.05 -27.03 4.60
N PHE A 11 5.94 -26.91 3.85
CA PHE A 11 5.00 -25.82 4.05
C PHE A 11 4.34 -25.88 5.42
N THR A 12 3.89 -27.07 5.86
CA THR A 12 3.28 -27.22 7.19
C THR A 12 4.28 -26.90 8.30
N ALA A 13 5.54 -27.36 8.17
CA ALA A 13 6.60 -27.05 9.13
C ALA A 13 6.91 -25.55 9.18
N ALA A 14 6.95 -24.86 8.04
CA ALA A 14 7.15 -23.42 7.98
C ALA A 14 5.98 -22.65 8.62
N SER A 15 4.73 -23.02 8.33
CA SER A 15 3.55 -22.39 8.94
C SER A 15 3.51 -22.59 10.45
N VAL A 16 3.86 -23.78 10.96
CA VAL A 16 3.93 -24.07 12.39
C VAL A 16 5.05 -23.27 13.05
N LEU A 17 6.21 -23.13 12.41
CA LEU A 17 7.32 -22.33 12.92
C LEU A 17 6.93 -20.85 13.02
N THR A 18 6.29 -20.30 11.98
CA THR A 18 5.81 -18.90 11.97
C THR A 18 4.74 -18.68 13.06
N ALA A 19 3.79 -19.61 13.22
CA ALA A 19 2.79 -19.53 14.28
C ALA A 19 3.41 -19.64 15.69
N ALA A 20 4.43 -20.49 15.87
CA ALA A 20 5.15 -20.62 17.14
C ALA A 20 5.97 -19.37 17.49
N ILE A 21 6.61 -18.75 16.50
CA ILE A 21 7.32 -17.48 16.68
C ILE A 21 6.32 -16.37 17.04
N TRP A 22 5.19 -16.29 16.32
CA TRP A 22 4.15 -15.30 16.58
C TRP A 22 3.55 -15.42 17.98
N THR A 23 3.20 -16.64 18.41
CA THR A 23 2.66 -16.91 19.75
C THR A 23 3.69 -16.69 20.86
N ALA A 24 4.97 -16.99 20.62
CA ALA A 24 6.06 -16.67 21.56
C ALA A 24 6.27 -15.16 21.74
N PHE A 25 6.07 -14.36 20.67
CA PHE A 25 6.09 -12.90 20.75
C PHE A 25 4.85 -12.33 21.45
N GLN A 26 3.67 -12.92 21.24
CA GLN A 26 2.44 -12.52 21.92
C GLN A 26 2.45 -12.86 23.42
N THR A 27 3.01 -14.00 23.82
CA THR A 27 3.09 -14.40 25.24
C THR A 27 4.12 -13.62 26.06
N GLN A 28 5.01 -12.86 25.42
CA GLN A 28 5.85 -11.87 26.12
C GLN A 28 5.10 -10.57 26.47
N GLN A 29 3.88 -10.37 25.94
CA GLN A 29 2.95 -9.37 26.48
C GLN A 29 2.24 -9.98 27.68
N LYS A 30 2.91 -9.96 28.84
CA LYS A 30 2.28 -10.30 30.12
C LYS A 30 1.04 -9.40 30.31
N PRO A 31 -0.14 -9.95 30.65
CA PRO A 31 -1.24 -9.12 31.09
C PRO A 31 -0.81 -8.43 32.40
N VAL A 32 -0.88 -7.10 32.42
CA VAL A 32 -0.68 -6.33 33.64
C VAL A 32 -1.92 -6.56 34.50
N GLU A 33 -1.81 -7.53 35.41
CA GLU A 33 -2.75 -7.74 36.49
C GLU A 33 -2.76 -6.52 37.42
N ASP A 34 -3.98 -6.03 37.68
CA ASP A 34 -4.30 -4.98 38.64
C ASP A 34 -3.61 -5.20 39.99
N SER A 35 -2.64 -4.34 40.29
CA SER A 35 -2.28 -4.02 41.68
C SER A 35 -1.56 -2.68 41.73
N LEU A 36 -2.35 -1.62 41.87
CA LEU A 36 -1.87 -0.34 42.41
C LEU A 36 -1.21 -0.58 43.78
N PRO A 37 -0.08 0.08 44.02
CA PRO A 37 -0.08 1.02 45.12
C PRO A 37 0.27 2.43 44.63
N MET A 38 -0.65 3.34 44.96
CA MET A 38 -0.49 4.77 45.19
C MET A 38 0.63 5.53 44.46
N ALA A 39 0.19 6.45 43.59
CA ALA A 39 0.72 7.81 43.48
C ALA A 39 2.25 7.96 43.37
N ALA A 40 2.84 7.39 42.32
CA ALA A 40 4.02 8.01 41.73
C ALA A 40 3.53 8.99 40.66
N LYS A 41 3.75 10.29 40.88
CA LYS A 41 3.78 11.28 39.79
C LYS A 41 4.84 10.79 38.80
N VAL A 42 4.41 10.07 37.76
CA VAL A 42 5.23 9.88 36.57
C VAL A 42 5.28 11.24 35.91
N ASN A 43 6.30 12.02 36.24
CA ASN A 43 6.72 13.11 35.37
C ASN A 43 7.12 12.44 34.05
N SER A 44 6.19 12.36 33.10
CA SER A 44 6.54 12.01 31.72
C SER A 44 7.34 13.18 31.18
N SER A 45 8.66 13.13 31.36
CA SER A 45 9.56 14.04 30.67
C SER A 45 9.31 13.85 29.17
N VAL A 46 8.74 14.89 28.54
CA VAL A 46 8.71 15.01 27.09
C VAL A 46 10.11 14.68 26.58
N PRO A 47 10.27 13.74 25.63
CA PRO A 47 11.58 13.45 25.06
C PRO A 47 12.18 14.75 24.54
N ASP A 48 13.44 15.04 24.90
CA ASP A 48 14.14 16.17 24.28
C ASP A 48 14.25 15.88 22.78
N ILE A 49 13.55 16.69 21.97
CA ILE A 49 13.48 16.53 20.52
C ILE A 49 14.87 16.65 19.91
N GLY A 50 15.75 17.48 20.49
CA GLY A 50 17.14 17.61 20.05
C GLY A 50 17.95 16.35 20.32
N GLU A 51 17.79 15.74 21.50
CA GLU A 51 18.43 14.47 21.86
C GLU A 51 17.92 13.31 20.99
N PHE A 52 16.61 13.30 20.69
CA PHE A 52 16.00 12.34 19.79
C PHE A 52 16.57 12.46 18.36
N LEU A 53 16.60 13.67 17.79
CA LEU A 53 17.12 13.88 16.44
C LEU A 53 18.60 13.49 16.33
N THR A 54 19.39 13.85 17.35
CA THR A 54 20.80 13.47 17.44
C THR A 54 20.95 11.95 17.52
N SER A 55 20.10 11.27 18.30
CA SER A 55 20.10 9.82 18.43
C SER A 55 19.66 9.12 17.15
N LEU A 56 18.69 9.68 16.41
CA LEU A 56 18.22 9.11 15.15
C LEU A 56 19.27 9.26 14.06
N GLN A 57 19.97 10.40 14.00
CA GLN A 57 21.08 10.63 13.08
C GLN A 57 22.30 9.76 13.43
N ALA A 58 22.54 9.48 14.71
CA ALA A 58 23.63 8.62 15.17
C ALA A 58 23.32 7.12 15.03
N ALA A 59 22.07 6.73 14.75
CA ALA A 59 21.67 5.34 14.62
C ALA A 59 22.18 4.72 13.31
N ASN A 60 23.18 3.84 13.44
CA ASN A 60 23.87 3.21 12.31
C ASN A 60 23.22 1.88 11.88
N THR A 61 22.27 1.36 12.67
CA THR A 61 21.56 0.11 12.38
C THR A 61 20.05 0.29 12.34
N ASP A 62 19.35 -0.56 11.58
CA ASP A 62 17.89 -0.52 11.49
C ASP A 62 17.22 -0.81 12.85
N ALA A 63 17.82 -1.66 13.67
CA ALA A 63 17.33 -1.97 15.02
C ALA A 63 17.45 -0.76 15.97
N GLU A 64 18.52 0.02 15.87
CA GLU A 64 18.68 1.27 16.62
C GLU A 64 17.72 2.34 16.12
N ARG A 65 17.58 2.49 14.79
CA ARG A 65 16.61 3.41 14.20
C ARG A 65 15.19 3.07 14.64
N TYR A 66 14.82 1.79 14.69
CA TYR A 66 13.53 1.35 15.21
C TYR A 66 13.35 1.68 16.70
N ARG A 67 14.36 1.43 17.54
CA ARG A 67 14.32 1.78 18.97
C ARG A 67 14.18 3.29 19.20
N VAL A 68 14.93 4.09 18.45
CA VAL A 68 14.85 5.56 18.52
C VAL A 68 13.50 6.03 17.99
N THR A 69 13.00 5.45 16.90
CA THR A 69 11.65 5.76 16.36
C THR A 69 10.54 5.50 17.37
N ARG A 70 10.61 4.42 18.16
CA ARG A 70 9.66 4.19 19.27
C ARG A 70 9.64 5.29 20.33
N THR A 71 10.70 6.09 20.46
CA THR A 71 10.66 7.25 21.36
C THR A 71 9.79 8.39 20.81
N LEU A 72 9.58 8.49 19.49
CA LEU A 72 8.59 9.42 18.91
C LEU A 72 7.16 9.04 19.27
N GLU A 73 6.86 7.75 19.42
CA GLU A 73 5.54 7.27 19.88
C GLU A 73 5.18 7.78 21.30
N LYS A 74 6.17 8.28 22.06
CA LYS A 74 5.95 8.82 23.41
C LYS A 74 5.59 10.30 23.43
N ILE A 75 5.72 11.02 22.31
CA ILE A 75 5.36 12.44 22.24
C ILE A 75 3.83 12.56 22.37
N PRO A 76 3.26 13.37 23.27
CA PRO A 76 1.82 13.56 23.32
C PRO A 76 1.28 14.12 21.98
N LEU A 77 0.09 13.71 21.55
CA LEU A 77 -0.53 14.18 20.30
C LEU A 77 -0.56 15.71 20.23
N SER A 78 -0.91 16.36 21.34
CA SER A 78 -0.93 17.83 21.50
C SER A 78 0.42 18.52 21.29
N GLN A 79 1.52 17.78 21.24
CA GLN A 79 2.87 18.30 21.02
C GLN A 79 3.43 17.93 19.63
N ILE A 80 2.73 17.11 18.84
CA ILE A 80 3.23 16.69 17.52
C ILE A 80 3.39 17.92 16.61
N GLN A 81 2.41 18.82 16.58
CA GLN A 81 2.49 20.06 15.81
C GLN A 81 3.75 20.88 16.16
N ALA A 82 3.91 21.22 17.43
CA ALA A 82 5.06 22.00 17.90
C ALA A 82 6.39 21.27 17.63
N THR A 83 6.39 19.93 17.70
CA THR A 83 7.55 19.12 17.35
C THR A 83 7.88 19.25 15.87
N LEU A 84 6.91 19.07 14.97
CA LEU A 84 7.09 19.22 13.53
C LEU A 84 7.62 20.61 13.16
N GLU A 85 7.17 21.66 13.83
CA GLU A 85 7.64 23.04 13.63
C GLU A 85 9.10 23.25 14.12
N SER A 86 9.57 22.44 15.07
CA SER A 86 10.92 22.54 15.65
C SER A 86 11.99 21.75 14.92
N ILE A 87 11.61 20.82 14.03
CA ILE A 87 12.55 19.92 13.34
C ILE A 87 12.79 20.34 11.89
N PRO A 88 13.93 19.94 11.28
CA PRO A 88 14.08 20.00 9.85
C PRO A 88 13.04 19.11 9.16
N LEU A 89 12.17 19.71 8.34
CA LEU A 89 11.11 18.99 7.63
C LEU A 89 11.60 18.40 6.29
N LYS A 90 12.61 19.02 5.67
CA LYS A 90 13.12 18.63 4.35
C LYS A 90 14.58 18.19 4.44
N GLU A 91 14.89 17.06 3.81
CA GLU A 91 16.25 16.61 3.54
C GLU A 91 16.32 16.14 2.09
N ASN A 92 17.33 16.62 1.35
CA ASN A 92 17.43 16.43 -0.10
C ASN A 92 16.13 16.85 -0.82
N SER A 93 15.52 15.94 -1.57
CA SER A 93 14.29 16.15 -2.33
C SER A 93 13.00 15.84 -1.55
N GLY A 94 13.05 15.32 -0.32
CA GLY A 94 11.88 14.78 0.37
C GLY A 94 11.78 15.13 1.86
N LEU A 95 10.78 14.53 2.52
CA LEU A 95 10.59 14.65 3.96
C LEU A 95 11.68 13.92 4.76
N THR A 96 12.09 14.51 5.88
CA THR A 96 12.97 13.83 6.85
C THR A 96 12.26 12.66 7.52
N GLN A 97 13.02 11.63 7.91
CA GLN A 97 12.45 10.47 8.60
C GLN A 97 11.65 10.83 9.88
N PRO A 98 12.11 11.74 10.77
CA PRO A 98 11.31 12.23 11.88
C PRO A 98 9.96 12.83 11.47
N ALA A 99 9.94 13.65 10.40
CA ALA A 99 8.72 14.29 9.93
C ALA A 99 7.71 13.25 9.44
N LYS A 100 8.17 12.27 8.66
CA LYS A 100 7.33 11.15 8.18
C LYS A 100 6.66 10.40 9.34
N LEU A 101 7.44 10.03 10.35
CA LEU A 101 6.96 9.28 11.51
C LEU A 101 5.95 10.07 12.34
N LEU A 102 6.18 11.36 12.53
CA LEU A 102 5.27 12.25 13.25
C LEU A 102 3.97 12.48 12.47
N LEU A 103 4.04 12.70 11.16
CA LEU A 103 2.87 12.86 10.30
C LEU A 103 2.04 11.58 10.22
N ASN A 104 2.69 10.43 10.10
CA ASN A 104 2.01 9.13 10.12
C ASN A 104 1.26 8.91 11.43
N ARG A 105 1.93 9.16 12.58
CA ARG A 105 1.30 9.00 13.89
C ARG A 105 0.19 10.02 14.16
N TRP A 106 0.36 11.26 13.71
CA TRP A 106 -0.73 12.23 13.80
C TRP A 106 -1.90 11.77 12.92
N GLY A 107 -1.61 11.29 11.71
CA GLY A 107 -2.60 10.77 10.77
C GLY A 107 -3.46 9.64 11.32
N SER A 108 -2.90 8.73 12.13
CA SER A 108 -3.65 7.66 12.77
C SER A 108 -4.57 8.12 13.91
N GLU A 109 -4.40 9.33 14.43
CA GLU A 109 -5.18 9.84 15.56
C GLU A 109 -6.14 10.96 15.13
N ASP A 110 -5.69 11.82 14.22
CA ASP A 110 -6.43 12.97 13.68
C ASP A 110 -5.90 13.30 12.27
N GLY A 111 -6.35 12.52 11.29
CA GLY A 111 -5.91 12.63 9.90
C GLY A 111 -6.30 13.94 9.22
N GLU A 112 -7.44 14.52 9.59
CA GLU A 112 -7.89 15.81 9.07
C GLU A 112 -6.97 16.94 9.54
N ALA A 113 -6.70 17.04 10.85
CA ALA A 113 -5.80 18.07 11.37
C ALA A 113 -4.37 17.92 10.84
N ALA A 114 -3.87 16.68 10.72
CA ALA A 114 -2.56 16.42 10.15
C ALA A 114 -2.48 16.87 8.67
N THR A 115 -3.54 16.62 7.91
CA THR A 115 -3.67 17.01 6.50
C THR A 115 -3.71 18.53 6.34
N GLU A 116 -4.55 19.22 7.12
CA GLU A 116 -4.65 20.69 7.10
C GLU A 116 -3.31 21.34 7.45
N TRP A 117 -2.63 20.84 8.49
CA TRP A 117 -1.30 21.30 8.86
C TRP A 117 -0.29 21.06 7.72
N ALA A 118 -0.26 19.86 7.14
CA ALA A 118 0.65 19.53 6.05
C ALA A 118 0.41 20.43 4.83
N TRP A 119 -0.85 20.72 4.49
CA TRP A 119 -1.19 21.64 3.43
C TRP A 119 -0.64 23.05 3.70
N ILE A 120 -0.84 23.57 4.92
CA ILE A 120 -0.36 24.91 5.32
C ILE A 120 1.16 25.01 5.23
N HIS A 121 1.89 24.01 5.70
CA HIS A 121 3.34 24.11 5.91
C HIS A 121 4.20 23.50 4.80
N LEU A 122 3.66 22.59 3.99
CA LEU A 122 4.44 21.76 3.06
C LEU A 122 4.09 21.97 1.58
N ARG A 123 2.93 22.53 1.24
CA ARG A 123 2.56 22.76 -0.18
C ARG A 123 3.55 23.67 -0.91
N MET A 124 3.95 24.78 -0.29
CA MET A 124 4.91 25.73 -0.86
C MET A 124 6.35 25.18 -0.92
N LYS A 125 6.59 24.02 -0.30
CA LYS A 125 7.87 23.30 -0.35
C LYS A 125 7.87 22.15 -1.35
N GLN A 126 6.76 21.96 -2.09
CA GLN A 126 6.49 20.80 -2.95
C GLN A 126 6.59 19.46 -2.20
N LEU A 127 6.20 19.45 -0.92
CA LEU A 127 6.23 18.25 -0.08
C LEU A 127 4.82 17.79 0.31
N TRP A 128 3.78 18.39 -0.28
CA TRP A 128 2.38 18.05 0.00
C TRP A 128 2.09 16.58 -0.31
N HIS A 129 2.39 16.13 -1.52
CA HIS A 129 2.15 14.75 -1.94
C HIS A 129 2.86 13.75 -1.01
N ASP A 130 4.16 13.98 -0.76
CA ASP A 130 4.94 13.13 0.14
C ASP A 130 4.35 13.10 1.55
N ALA A 131 3.90 14.24 2.09
CA ALA A 131 3.29 14.30 3.41
C ALA A 131 1.99 13.51 3.46
N PHE A 132 1.12 13.69 2.48
CA PHE A 132 -0.15 13.00 2.43
C PHE A 132 0.02 11.49 2.26
N VAL A 133 1.07 11.03 1.55
CA VAL A 133 1.40 9.59 1.44
C VAL A 133 1.83 8.97 2.78
N GLU A 134 2.30 9.76 3.74
CA GLU A 134 2.60 9.27 5.09
C GLU A 134 1.37 9.33 6.02
N ILE A 135 0.49 10.33 5.84
CA ILE A 135 -0.74 10.54 6.63
C ILE A 135 -1.86 9.58 6.20
N GLY A 136 -2.18 9.57 4.91
CA GLY A 136 -3.34 8.89 4.33
C GLY A 136 -3.47 7.41 4.67
N PRO A 137 -2.43 6.56 4.58
CA PRO A 137 -2.57 5.15 4.94
C PRO A 137 -2.78 4.95 6.44
N ALA A 138 -2.21 5.81 7.30
CA ALA A 138 -2.44 5.74 8.74
C ALA A 138 -3.87 6.16 9.11
N TRP A 139 -4.39 7.19 8.44
CA TRP A 139 -5.77 7.61 8.58
C TRP A 139 -6.73 6.52 8.07
N ALA A 140 -6.51 5.97 6.88
CA ALA A 140 -7.33 4.88 6.34
C ALA A 140 -7.43 3.68 7.29
N TRP A 141 -6.33 3.34 7.95
CA TRP A 141 -6.28 2.24 8.91
C TRP A 141 -7.05 2.55 10.22
N ALA A 142 -7.01 3.80 10.68
CA ALA A 142 -7.59 4.19 11.96
C ALA A 142 -9.07 4.60 11.86
N ASP A 143 -9.43 5.29 10.77
CA ASP A 143 -10.75 5.87 10.52
C ASP A 143 -11.01 5.94 8.99
N PRO A 144 -11.34 4.79 8.36
CA PRO A 144 -11.59 4.72 6.92
C PRO A 144 -12.81 5.56 6.49
N GLU A 145 -13.86 5.62 7.31
CA GLU A 145 -15.03 6.46 7.05
C GLU A 145 -14.67 7.95 7.04
N GLY A 146 -13.89 8.43 8.00
CA GLY A 146 -13.43 9.81 8.05
C GLY A 146 -12.57 10.19 6.86
N LEU A 147 -11.62 9.33 6.47
CA LEU A 147 -10.82 9.56 5.26
C LEU A 147 -11.70 9.61 4.00
N ALA A 148 -12.65 8.68 3.86
CA ALA A 148 -13.55 8.65 2.70
C ALA A 148 -14.44 9.90 2.65
N ALA A 149 -15.03 10.30 3.77
CA ALA A 149 -15.86 11.51 3.86
C ALA A 149 -15.06 12.77 3.51
N TRP A 150 -13.86 12.91 4.07
CA TRP A 150 -12.96 14.01 3.76
C TRP A 150 -12.60 14.02 2.27
N ALA A 151 -12.21 12.88 1.69
CA ALA A 151 -11.82 12.77 0.29
C ALA A 151 -12.96 13.14 -0.69
N ILE A 152 -14.21 12.76 -0.37
CA ILE A 152 -15.39 13.10 -1.18
C ILE A 152 -15.68 14.60 -1.17
N THR A 153 -15.46 15.27 -0.05
CA THR A 153 -15.72 16.72 0.10
C THR A 153 -14.56 17.59 -0.34
N THR A 154 -13.35 17.03 -0.42
CA THR A 154 -12.13 17.74 -0.78
C THR A 154 -12.07 17.94 -2.30
N GLN A 155 -11.67 19.15 -2.71
CA GLN A 155 -11.58 19.48 -4.13
C GLN A 155 -10.57 18.57 -4.84
N CYS A 156 -11.05 17.84 -5.85
CA CYS A 156 -10.21 17.14 -6.80
C CYS A 156 -9.62 18.14 -7.80
N PHE A 157 -8.31 18.08 -8.00
CA PHE A 157 -7.61 18.85 -9.00
C PHE A 157 -7.33 17.99 -10.22
N ASP A 158 -7.97 18.35 -11.33
CA ASP A 158 -7.86 17.68 -12.63
C ASP A 158 -6.96 18.52 -13.55
N ASP A 159 -5.64 18.45 -13.34
CA ASP A 159 -4.72 18.72 -14.44
C ASP A 159 -4.58 17.41 -15.21
N SER A 160 -4.81 17.47 -16.52
CA SER A 160 -4.86 16.30 -17.41
C SER A 160 -3.54 15.51 -17.50
N ASP A 161 -2.48 16.01 -16.88
CA ASP A 161 -1.20 15.33 -16.73
C ASP A 161 -1.06 14.88 -15.27
N ASP A 162 -0.54 13.67 -15.04
CA ASP A 162 -0.10 13.09 -13.74
C ASP A 162 0.98 13.93 -13.00
N SER A 163 1.07 15.22 -13.34
CA SER A 163 1.94 16.21 -12.75
C SER A 163 1.51 16.56 -11.32
N PHE A 164 2.50 16.55 -10.44
CA PHE A 164 2.38 17.08 -9.08
C PHE A 164 1.91 18.53 -9.10
N LEU A 165 1.18 18.92 -8.06
CA LEU A 165 0.69 20.27 -7.82
C LEU A 165 1.83 21.29 -8.00
N SER A 166 1.68 22.16 -8.99
CA SER A 166 2.67 23.20 -9.24
C SER A 166 2.72 24.21 -8.09
N LEU A 167 3.88 24.85 -7.87
CA LEU A 167 4.03 25.87 -6.84
C LEU A 167 3.07 27.05 -7.03
N ALA A 168 2.83 27.46 -8.28
CA ALA A 168 1.90 28.53 -8.61
C ALA A 168 0.49 28.15 -8.16
N LYS A 169 0.05 26.92 -8.45
CA LYS A 169 -1.28 26.45 -8.06
C LYS A 169 -1.42 26.27 -6.56
N GLY A 170 -0.42 25.70 -5.90
CA GLY A 170 -0.40 25.58 -4.44
C GLY A 170 -0.43 26.92 -3.71
N ALA A 171 0.07 27.99 -4.32
CA ALA A 171 0.00 29.34 -3.75
C ALA A 171 -1.39 29.97 -3.84
N GLU A 172 -2.20 29.59 -4.84
CA GLU A 172 -3.55 30.14 -5.06
C GLU A 172 -4.61 29.50 -4.16
N LEU A 173 -4.38 28.29 -3.68
CA LEU A 173 -5.36 27.47 -3.00
C LEU A 173 -5.21 27.57 -1.48
N GLU A 174 -6.29 27.94 -0.80
CA GLU A 174 -6.33 28.08 0.67
C GLU A 174 -6.54 26.75 1.38
N HIS A 175 -7.19 25.79 0.73
CA HIS A 175 -7.57 24.49 1.31
C HIS A 175 -6.85 23.32 0.62
N PRO A 176 -6.71 22.17 1.30
CA PRO A 176 -6.16 20.96 0.71
C PRO A 176 -6.84 20.59 -0.61
N VAL A 177 -6.05 20.08 -1.56
CA VAL A 177 -6.58 19.50 -2.80
C VAL A 177 -5.99 18.12 -3.04
N LEU A 178 -6.78 17.30 -3.70
CA LEU A 178 -6.40 15.96 -4.08
C LEU A 178 -6.07 15.89 -5.57
N GLU A 179 -4.83 15.54 -5.86
CA GLU A 179 -4.41 15.13 -7.20
C GLU A 179 -5.05 13.79 -7.55
N ARG A 180 -5.30 13.53 -8.83
CA ARG A 180 -5.85 12.25 -9.31
C ARG A 180 -5.07 11.02 -8.78
N GLY A 181 -3.74 11.11 -8.74
CA GLY A 181 -2.88 10.06 -8.19
C GLY A 181 -3.09 9.80 -6.69
N LEU A 182 -3.42 10.83 -5.90
CA LEU A 182 -3.73 10.68 -4.48
C LEU A 182 -5.10 10.03 -4.27
N ILE A 183 -6.09 10.35 -5.10
CA ILE A 183 -7.42 9.71 -5.04
C ILE A 183 -7.32 8.22 -5.31
N SER A 184 -6.56 7.83 -6.35
CA SER A 184 -6.27 6.43 -6.63
C SER A 184 -5.59 5.72 -5.46
N LYS A 185 -4.68 6.41 -4.74
CA LYS A 185 -4.04 5.86 -3.52
C LYS A 185 -5.02 5.73 -2.35
N ILE A 186 -5.88 6.73 -2.12
CA ILE A 186 -6.92 6.68 -1.08
C ILE A 186 -7.81 5.46 -1.31
N ALA A 187 -8.29 5.25 -2.53
CA ALA A 187 -9.11 4.08 -2.85
C ALA A 187 -8.35 2.76 -2.63
N GLN A 188 -7.04 2.71 -2.94
CA GLN A 188 -6.21 1.53 -2.67
C GLN A 188 -5.99 1.23 -1.19
N TRP A 189 -5.99 2.27 -0.33
CA TRP A 189 -5.91 2.10 1.11
C TRP A 189 -7.27 1.70 1.70
N LEU A 190 -8.36 2.29 1.21
CA LEU A 190 -9.70 1.99 1.71
C LEU A 190 -10.20 0.60 1.31
N VAL A 191 -9.84 0.10 0.11
CA VAL A 191 -10.39 -1.16 -0.43
C VAL A 191 -10.05 -2.38 0.43
N THR A 192 -9.04 -2.30 1.30
CA THR A 192 -8.72 -3.39 2.23
C THR A 192 -9.68 -3.50 3.40
N ASP A 193 -10.33 -2.40 3.78
CA ASP A 193 -11.20 -2.32 4.95
C ASP A 193 -12.67 -2.16 4.55
N SER A 194 -12.96 -1.37 3.51
CA SER A 194 -14.28 -1.29 2.89
C SER A 194 -14.18 -1.02 1.39
N ALA A 195 -14.58 -2.01 0.61
CA ALA A 195 -14.63 -1.87 -0.84
C ALA A 195 -15.71 -0.86 -1.29
N GLU A 196 -16.82 -0.77 -0.55
CA GLU A 196 -17.89 0.21 -0.81
C GLU A 196 -17.35 1.65 -0.70
N LEU A 197 -16.63 1.98 0.38
CA LEU A 197 -16.07 3.32 0.57
C LEU A 197 -15.06 3.68 -0.51
N ALA A 198 -14.18 2.74 -0.86
CA ALA A 198 -13.18 2.95 -1.90
C ALA A 198 -13.82 3.32 -3.25
N PHE A 199 -14.87 2.60 -3.66
CA PHE A 199 -15.57 2.89 -4.91
C PHE A 199 -16.43 4.15 -4.82
N LYS A 200 -17.04 4.47 -3.67
CA LYS A 200 -17.74 5.75 -3.47
C LYS A 200 -16.81 6.95 -3.70
N VAL A 201 -15.58 6.90 -3.15
CA VAL A 201 -14.58 7.94 -3.38
C VAL A 201 -14.28 8.08 -4.87
N LEU A 202 -14.00 6.98 -5.58
CA LEU A 202 -13.67 6.99 -7.00
C LEU A 202 -14.81 7.49 -7.91
N ILE A 203 -16.06 7.16 -7.57
CA ILE A 203 -17.24 7.61 -8.31
C ILE A 203 -17.40 9.13 -8.13
N GLN A 204 -17.33 9.62 -6.89
CA GLN A 204 -17.53 11.05 -6.59
C GLN A 204 -16.41 11.92 -7.16
N SER A 205 -15.20 11.40 -7.23
CA SER A 205 -14.06 12.09 -7.83
C SER A 205 -14.02 12.01 -9.37
N GLY A 206 -14.85 11.17 -10.00
CA GLY A 206 -14.78 10.93 -11.44
C GLY A 206 -13.51 10.20 -11.89
N THR A 207 -12.83 9.49 -10.99
CA THR A 207 -11.53 8.84 -11.26
C THR A 207 -11.62 7.32 -11.33
N LEU A 208 -12.76 6.78 -11.77
CA LEU A 208 -12.95 5.34 -11.89
C LEU A 208 -11.84 4.69 -12.75
N PRO A 209 -11.22 3.59 -12.29
CA PRO A 209 -10.15 2.95 -13.02
C PRO A 209 -10.70 2.26 -14.27
N SER A 210 -10.15 2.66 -15.41
CA SER A 210 -10.52 2.15 -16.74
C SER A 210 -9.78 0.86 -17.12
N ALA A 211 -8.71 0.50 -16.41
CA ALA A 211 -7.92 -0.70 -16.72
C ALA A 211 -8.41 -1.92 -15.90
N PRO A 212 -8.59 -3.10 -16.52
CA PRO A 212 -8.99 -4.32 -15.80
C PRO A 212 -7.90 -4.84 -14.85
N ASN A 213 -6.65 -4.46 -15.12
CA ASN A 213 -5.47 -4.83 -14.33
C ASN A 213 -5.13 -3.82 -13.25
N ASP A 214 -6.03 -2.86 -12.97
CA ASP A 214 -5.84 -1.90 -11.90
C ASP A 214 -5.68 -2.63 -10.56
N ILE A 215 -4.81 -2.07 -9.71
CA ILE A 215 -4.47 -2.63 -8.42
C ILE A 215 -5.68 -2.70 -7.48
N ILE A 216 -6.70 -1.85 -7.66
CA ILE A 216 -7.91 -1.90 -6.84
C ILE A 216 -8.71 -3.17 -7.11
N TYR A 217 -8.91 -3.54 -8.37
CA TYR A 217 -9.64 -4.77 -8.74
C TYR A 217 -8.86 -6.03 -8.32
N LYS A 218 -7.52 -5.98 -8.38
CA LYS A 218 -6.66 -7.09 -7.91
C LYS A 218 -6.73 -7.33 -6.40
N ARG A 219 -7.15 -6.34 -5.62
CA ARG A 219 -7.32 -6.47 -4.16
C ARG A 219 -8.65 -7.13 -3.79
N LEU A 220 -9.64 -7.11 -4.68
CA LEU A 220 -10.91 -7.81 -4.51
C LEU A 220 -10.74 -9.29 -4.85
N ASN A 221 -10.32 -10.09 -3.87
CA ASN A 221 -10.06 -11.52 -4.05
C ASN A 221 -11.15 -12.41 -3.43
N ARG A 222 -12.21 -11.82 -2.88
CA ARG A 222 -13.38 -12.52 -2.34
C ARG A 222 -14.67 -11.99 -2.97
N VAL A 223 -15.66 -12.88 -3.10
CA VAL A 223 -16.99 -12.52 -3.60
C VAL A 223 -17.66 -11.47 -2.71
N GLU A 224 -17.45 -11.55 -1.38
CA GLU A 224 -18.03 -10.59 -0.44
C GLU A 224 -17.53 -9.16 -0.71
N ASP A 225 -16.22 -8.97 -0.91
CA ASP A 225 -15.64 -7.65 -1.17
C ASP A 225 -16.13 -7.08 -2.51
N VAL A 226 -16.33 -7.94 -3.51
CA VAL A 226 -16.92 -7.52 -4.79
C VAL A 226 -18.37 -7.09 -4.63
N LYS A 227 -19.17 -7.85 -3.87
CA LYS A 227 -20.56 -7.49 -3.55
C LYS A 227 -20.63 -6.19 -2.77
N GLU A 228 -19.72 -5.98 -1.82
CA GLU A 228 -19.60 -4.74 -1.08
C GLU A 228 -19.24 -3.57 -2.00
N ALA A 229 -18.26 -3.72 -2.90
CA ALA A 229 -17.92 -2.70 -3.90
C ALA A 229 -19.13 -2.30 -4.76
N LEU A 230 -19.97 -3.27 -5.14
CA LEU A 230 -21.19 -3.03 -5.92
C LEU A 230 -22.23 -2.17 -5.18
N LEU A 231 -22.20 -2.12 -3.84
CA LEU A 231 -23.09 -1.25 -3.05
C LEU A 231 -22.80 0.24 -3.24
N ALA A 232 -21.61 0.60 -3.74
CA ALA A 232 -21.28 1.97 -4.07
C ALA A 232 -22.08 2.52 -5.27
N PHE A 233 -22.70 1.63 -6.05
CA PHE A 233 -23.42 1.95 -7.28
C PHE A 233 -24.93 1.89 -7.05
N ASP A 234 -25.66 2.86 -7.63
CA ASP A 234 -27.12 2.76 -7.70
C ASP A 234 -27.54 1.81 -8.82
N LEU A 235 -27.48 0.51 -8.52
CA LEU A 235 -27.85 -0.55 -9.46
C LEU A 235 -29.37 -0.60 -9.72
N THR A 236 -30.20 0.27 -9.12
CA THR A 236 -31.63 0.32 -9.45
C THR A 236 -31.93 1.16 -10.69
N LYS A 237 -30.96 1.97 -11.13
CA LYS A 237 -31.05 2.79 -12.34
C LYS A 237 -30.15 2.23 -13.42
N GLU A 238 -30.49 2.48 -14.69
CA GLU A 238 -29.52 2.28 -15.76
C GLU A 238 -28.37 3.28 -15.57
N PRO A 239 -27.11 2.83 -15.63
CA PRO A 239 -25.97 3.73 -15.54
C PRO A 239 -26.04 4.72 -16.70
N SER A 240 -26.05 6.02 -16.40
CA SER A 240 -26.08 7.09 -17.40
C SER A 240 -24.70 7.45 -17.94
N ASP A 241 -23.65 6.80 -17.43
CA ASP A 241 -22.24 7.07 -17.72
C ASP A 241 -21.54 5.75 -18.07
N ASP A 242 -20.98 5.68 -19.26
CA ASP A 242 -20.25 4.52 -19.78
C ASP A 242 -19.11 4.09 -18.85
N HIS A 243 -18.47 5.02 -18.14
CA HIS A 243 -17.40 4.69 -17.18
C HIS A 243 -17.93 3.98 -15.94
N ILE A 244 -19.14 4.33 -15.49
CA ILE A 244 -19.82 3.68 -14.37
C ILE A 244 -20.23 2.27 -14.79
N GLU A 245 -20.83 2.13 -15.98
CA GLU A 245 -21.19 0.82 -16.52
C GLU A 245 -19.98 -0.10 -16.66
N ASP A 246 -18.87 0.41 -17.20
CA ASP A 246 -17.61 -0.32 -17.33
C ASP A 246 -17.05 -0.76 -15.97
N ALA A 247 -17.09 0.10 -14.96
CA ALA A 247 -16.64 -0.25 -13.61
C ALA A 247 -17.51 -1.38 -13.01
N ILE A 248 -18.84 -1.31 -13.18
CA ILE A 248 -19.76 -2.36 -12.74
C ILE A 248 -19.45 -3.68 -13.46
N LYS A 249 -19.32 -3.67 -14.79
CA LYS A 249 -18.97 -4.87 -15.56
C LYS A 249 -17.67 -5.50 -15.08
N ARG A 250 -16.66 -4.69 -14.76
CA ARG A 250 -15.37 -5.19 -14.22
C ARG A 250 -15.53 -5.84 -12.85
N LEU A 251 -16.32 -5.26 -11.95
CA LEU A 251 -16.64 -5.88 -10.67
C LEU A 251 -17.35 -7.22 -10.86
N LEU A 252 -18.34 -7.29 -11.76
CA LEU A 252 -19.05 -8.54 -12.05
C LEU A 252 -18.13 -9.60 -12.69
N MET A 253 -17.19 -9.18 -13.55
CA MET A 253 -16.13 -10.05 -14.05
C MET A 253 -15.23 -10.57 -12.92
N CYS A 254 -14.86 -9.73 -11.94
CA CYS A 254 -14.14 -10.18 -10.74
C CYS A 254 -14.94 -11.25 -9.98
N TRP A 255 -16.24 -11.03 -9.75
CA TRP A 255 -17.08 -12.05 -9.11
C TRP A 255 -17.10 -13.36 -9.90
N GLN A 256 -17.37 -13.31 -11.20
CA GLN A 256 -17.40 -14.50 -12.07
C GLN A 256 -16.08 -15.28 -12.02
N ASN A 257 -14.95 -14.59 -11.92
CA ASN A 257 -13.62 -15.23 -11.84
C ASN A 257 -13.34 -15.87 -10.48
N ILE A 258 -13.84 -15.29 -9.40
CA ILE A 258 -13.65 -15.82 -8.04
C ILE A 258 -14.57 -17.04 -7.84
N ASP A 259 -15.83 -16.93 -8.27
CA ASP A 259 -16.85 -17.97 -8.12
C ASP A 259 -17.92 -17.86 -9.22
N ALA A 260 -17.68 -18.58 -10.32
CA ALA A 260 -18.57 -18.60 -11.48
C ALA A 260 -19.95 -19.19 -11.17
N GLU A 261 -20.03 -20.16 -10.23
CA GLU A 261 -21.29 -20.78 -9.86
C GLU A 261 -22.15 -19.82 -9.03
N SER A 262 -21.56 -19.16 -8.03
CA SER A 262 -22.26 -18.13 -7.26
C SER A 262 -22.68 -16.96 -8.15
N PHE A 263 -21.85 -16.55 -9.11
CA PHE A 263 -22.19 -15.48 -10.05
C PHE A 263 -23.39 -15.88 -10.93
N ALA A 264 -23.40 -17.10 -11.48
CA ALA A 264 -24.50 -17.59 -12.32
C ALA A 264 -25.84 -17.68 -11.58
N GLN A 265 -25.83 -17.75 -10.25
CA GLN A 265 -27.03 -17.74 -9.41
C GLN A 265 -27.44 -16.31 -8.96
N SER A 266 -26.65 -15.29 -9.30
CA SER A 266 -26.90 -13.91 -8.90
C SER A 266 -27.93 -13.22 -9.78
N GLU A 267 -28.55 -12.17 -9.27
CA GLU A 267 -29.46 -11.29 -10.04
C GLU A 267 -28.76 -10.53 -11.19
N TYR A 268 -27.43 -10.55 -11.24
CA TYR A 268 -26.64 -9.82 -12.23
C TYR A 268 -26.27 -10.65 -13.45
N ALA A 269 -26.38 -11.98 -13.37
CA ALA A 269 -25.95 -12.90 -14.43
C ALA A 269 -26.64 -12.65 -15.78
N ASP A 270 -27.93 -12.31 -15.74
CA ASP A 270 -28.74 -12.05 -16.94
C ASP A 270 -28.87 -10.56 -17.26
N ARG A 271 -28.33 -9.68 -16.40
CA ARG A 271 -28.53 -8.24 -16.50
C ARG A 271 -27.45 -7.54 -17.31
N PHE A 272 -26.23 -8.07 -17.30
CA PHE A 272 -25.10 -7.52 -18.03
C PHE A 272 -24.59 -8.55 -19.03
N GLU A 273 -24.49 -8.15 -20.30
CA GLU A 273 -23.73 -8.91 -21.29
C GLU A 273 -22.25 -8.81 -20.94
N LEU A 274 -21.76 -9.73 -20.12
CA LEU A 274 -20.35 -9.84 -19.81
C LEU A 274 -19.65 -10.59 -20.96
N PRO A 275 -18.57 -10.04 -21.52
CA PRO A 275 -17.77 -10.81 -22.46
C PRO A 275 -17.24 -12.08 -21.76
N PRO A 276 -17.09 -13.20 -22.48
CA PRO A 276 -16.39 -14.36 -21.92
C PRO A 276 -15.02 -13.89 -21.45
N TYR A 277 -14.77 -14.02 -20.15
CA TYR A 277 -13.53 -13.53 -19.54
C TYR A 277 -12.35 -14.35 -20.07
N GLU A 278 -11.64 -13.83 -21.08
CA GLU A 278 -10.28 -14.26 -21.35
C GLU A 278 -9.41 -13.70 -20.24
N PHE A 279 -9.03 -14.58 -19.31
CA PHE A 279 -8.00 -14.28 -18.33
C PHE A 279 -6.73 -13.94 -19.11
N ILE A 280 -6.43 -12.64 -19.26
CA ILE A 280 -5.06 -12.18 -19.47
C ILE A 280 -4.35 -12.34 -18.13
N GLY A 281 -4.17 -13.59 -17.73
CA GLY A 281 -3.02 -13.95 -16.96
C GLY A 281 -1.84 -13.53 -17.82
N SER A 282 -0.92 -12.80 -17.20
CA SER A 282 0.46 -12.73 -17.65
C SER A 282 0.86 -14.10 -18.25
N ASP A 283 1.04 -14.14 -19.57
CA ASP A 283 1.45 -15.27 -20.40
C ASP A 283 0.69 -16.61 -20.23
N VAL A 284 -0.31 -16.84 -21.08
CA VAL A 284 -0.70 -18.20 -21.48
C VAL A 284 -0.58 -18.34 -22.99
N ILE A 285 0.49 -19.04 -23.39
CA ILE A 285 0.70 -19.58 -24.73
C ILE A 285 -0.51 -20.46 -25.07
N MET A 286 -1.18 -20.18 -26.18
CA MET A 286 -2.14 -21.10 -26.79
C MET A 286 -1.45 -22.44 -27.11
N ILE A 287 -1.91 -23.54 -26.53
CA ILE A 287 -1.46 -24.90 -26.89
C ILE A 287 -2.65 -25.72 -27.39
N THR A 288 -2.63 -25.98 -28.70
CA THR A 288 -3.30 -27.12 -29.37
C THR A 288 -2.71 -28.45 -28.89
N PRO A 289 -3.48 -29.56 -28.83
CA PRO A 289 -3.00 -30.85 -28.31
C PRO A 289 -2.32 -31.71 -29.41
N PRO A 290 -1.70 -32.86 -29.09
CA PRO A 290 -0.53 -33.02 -28.22
C PRO A 290 0.61 -33.78 -28.94
N SER A 291 1.86 -33.42 -28.67
CA SER A 291 3.02 -34.29 -28.94
C SER A 291 3.98 -34.25 -27.76
N THR A 292 3.98 -35.37 -27.06
CA THR A 292 4.93 -35.96 -26.11
C THR A 292 6.23 -35.22 -25.71
N THR A 293 6.56 -35.41 -24.42
CA THR A 293 7.86 -35.28 -23.69
C THR A 293 8.17 -33.97 -22.94
N SER A 294 7.71 -33.94 -21.68
CA SER A 294 8.44 -33.63 -20.44
C SER A 294 9.42 -32.44 -20.34
N SER A 295 9.08 -31.46 -19.49
CA SER A 295 9.79 -31.12 -18.22
C SER A 295 9.00 -30.05 -17.42
N PRO A 296 9.12 -29.97 -16.07
CA PRO A 296 8.23 -29.18 -15.22
C PRO A 296 8.75 -27.74 -15.00
N THR A 297 7.92 -26.73 -15.27
CA THR A 297 8.18 -25.31 -14.93
C THR A 297 7.55 -24.92 -13.58
N PRO A 298 8.21 -24.07 -12.77
CA PRO A 298 7.73 -23.62 -11.46
C PRO A 298 6.89 -22.34 -11.50
N TYR A 299 6.24 -22.07 -10.36
CA TYR A 299 5.21 -21.07 -10.02
C TYR A 299 5.35 -19.62 -10.59
N PRO A 300 4.22 -18.87 -10.74
CA PRO A 300 4.14 -17.61 -11.47
C PRO A 300 4.40 -16.34 -10.62
N GLN A 301 5.31 -16.38 -9.64
CA GLN A 301 5.73 -15.15 -8.91
C GLN A 301 7.02 -14.51 -9.45
N ALA A 302 7.61 -15.06 -10.52
CA ALA A 302 8.94 -14.66 -10.99
C ALA A 302 8.97 -13.46 -11.97
N THR A 303 7.84 -13.05 -12.54
CA THR A 303 7.82 -12.10 -13.66
C THR A 303 8.07 -10.65 -13.26
N ASN A 304 7.79 -10.24 -12.01
CA ASN A 304 8.00 -8.85 -11.60
C ASN A 304 9.46 -8.57 -11.17
N TRP A 305 10.12 -9.51 -10.50
CA TRP A 305 11.49 -9.27 -10.00
C TRP A 305 12.52 -9.29 -11.14
N TYR A 306 12.38 -10.20 -12.12
CA TYR A 306 13.30 -10.29 -13.25
C TYR A 306 13.25 -9.04 -14.14
N SER A 307 12.05 -8.53 -14.44
CA SER A 307 11.90 -7.27 -15.17
C SER A 307 12.46 -6.06 -14.42
N ASN A 308 12.33 -6.02 -13.09
CA ASN A 308 12.92 -4.96 -12.28
C ASN A 308 14.45 -5.08 -12.20
N TYR A 309 15.00 -6.30 -12.17
CA TYR A 309 16.44 -6.57 -12.25
C TYR A 309 17.01 -6.13 -13.61
N GLU A 310 16.39 -6.49 -14.73
CA GLU A 310 16.84 -6.10 -16.06
C GLU A 310 16.79 -4.58 -16.28
N ARG A 311 15.74 -3.90 -15.79
CA ARG A 311 15.70 -2.42 -15.80
C ARG A 311 16.82 -1.79 -14.98
N TRP A 312 17.06 -2.31 -13.77
CA TRP A 312 18.12 -1.83 -12.91
C TRP A 312 19.51 -2.03 -13.56
N LYS A 313 19.75 -3.22 -14.14
CA LYS A 313 20.98 -3.59 -14.85
C LYS A 313 21.25 -2.70 -16.07
N TYR A 314 20.20 -2.37 -16.84
CA TYR A 314 20.30 -1.46 -17.97
C TYR A 314 20.76 -0.06 -17.55
N SER A 315 20.28 0.43 -16.41
CA SER A 315 20.61 1.77 -15.89
C SER A 315 21.93 1.85 -15.11
N ASN A 316 22.40 0.74 -14.53
CA ASN A 316 23.52 0.75 -13.57
C ASN A 316 24.69 -0.17 -13.97
N GLY A 317 24.60 -0.87 -15.10
CA GLY A 317 25.59 -1.83 -15.56
C GLY A 317 25.37 -3.26 -15.02
N PRO A 318 26.17 -4.23 -15.46
CA PRO A 318 25.97 -5.65 -15.18
C PRO A 318 26.23 -6.05 -13.71
N MET A 319 26.92 -5.20 -12.94
CA MET A 319 27.31 -5.51 -11.57
C MET A 319 27.27 -4.25 -10.70
N PRO A 320 26.58 -4.27 -9.55
CA PRO A 320 26.58 -3.15 -8.62
C PRO A 320 27.96 -3.00 -7.99
N ASP A 321 28.32 -1.77 -7.63
CA ASP A 321 29.45 -1.56 -6.72
C ASP A 321 29.10 -2.10 -5.33
N MET A 322 29.74 -3.20 -4.95
CA MET A 322 29.53 -3.90 -3.68
C MET A 322 30.56 -3.53 -2.61
N SER A 323 31.44 -2.55 -2.85
CA SER A 323 32.55 -2.19 -1.95
C SER A 323 32.11 -1.83 -0.52
N ASN A 324 30.88 -1.34 -0.36
CA ASN A 324 30.31 -0.94 0.94
C ASN A 324 29.16 -1.84 1.42
N TRP A 325 28.97 -3.02 0.82
CA TRP A 325 27.85 -3.90 1.17
C TRP A 325 28.17 -4.73 2.41
N SER A 326 27.12 -5.09 3.16
CA SER A 326 27.26 -6.08 4.22
C SER A 326 27.32 -7.49 3.62
N ALA A 327 27.93 -8.45 4.33
CA ALA A 327 28.04 -9.84 3.88
C ALA A 327 26.67 -10.46 3.53
N GLY A 328 25.61 -10.09 4.27
CA GLY A 328 24.24 -10.53 3.98
C GLY A 328 23.68 -9.95 2.67
N LYS A 329 24.02 -8.69 2.33
CA LYS A 329 23.61 -8.08 1.04
C LYS A 329 24.38 -8.67 -0.13
N MET A 330 25.66 -8.98 0.04
CA MET A 330 26.45 -9.69 -0.97
C MET A 330 25.88 -11.08 -1.22
N GLN A 331 25.60 -11.85 -0.16
CA GLN A 331 25.00 -13.19 -0.28
C GLN A 331 23.62 -13.15 -0.96
N ALA A 332 22.75 -12.22 -0.57
CA ALA A 332 21.44 -12.07 -1.19
C ALA A 332 21.53 -11.74 -2.69
N TRP A 333 22.59 -11.04 -3.11
CA TRP A 333 22.84 -10.74 -4.52
C TRP A 333 23.41 -11.92 -5.28
N GLU A 334 24.32 -12.68 -4.69
CA GLU A 334 24.79 -13.95 -5.26
C GLU A 334 23.65 -14.96 -5.42
N ASP A 335 22.79 -15.07 -4.39
CA ASP A 335 21.59 -15.91 -4.44
C ASP A 335 20.64 -15.44 -5.54
N LEU A 336 20.49 -14.13 -5.74
CA LEU A 336 19.68 -13.56 -6.82
C LEU A 336 20.29 -13.82 -8.20
N GLN A 337 21.61 -13.75 -8.35
CA GLN A 337 22.30 -14.11 -9.60
C GLN A 337 22.17 -15.59 -9.92
N ALA A 338 22.24 -16.47 -8.92
CA ALA A 338 22.06 -17.91 -9.08
C ALA A 338 20.63 -18.30 -9.51
N LEU A 339 19.66 -17.41 -9.34
CA LEU A 339 18.28 -17.57 -9.78
C LEU A 339 18.02 -17.06 -11.21
N LEU A 340 18.98 -16.37 -11.82
CA LEU A 340 18.86 -15.93 -13.21
C LEU A 340 19.05 -17.12 -14.15
N PRO A 341 18.24 -17.25 -15.22
CA PRO A 341 18.47 -18.27 -16.24
C PRO A 341 19.85 -18.03 -16.85
N GLU A 342 20.69 -19.07 -16.88
CA GLU A 342 22.00 -19.03 -17.55
C GLU A 342 21.77 -18.51 -18.96
N SER A 343 22.39 -17.38 -19.30
CA SER A 343 22.34 -16.85 -20.65
C SER A 343 22.88 -17.93 -21.57
N SER A 344 22.02 -18.51 -22.40
CA SER A 344 22.47 -19.33 -23.52
C SER A 344 23.30 -18.39 -24.41
N GLU A 345 24.62 -18.48 -24.28
CA GLU A 345 25.56 -17.92 -25.24
C GLU A 345 25.20 -18.52 -26.60
N THR A 346 24.47 -17.76 -27.41
CA THR A 346 24.47 -17.94 -28.86
C THR A 346 25.77 -17.36 -29.36
N ASP A 347 26.68 -18.25 -29.77
CA ASP A 347 27.77 -17.97 -30.72
C ASP A 347 27.26 -17.24 -31.97
#